data_AF-A0A914GH03-F1
#
_entry.id   AF-A0A914GH03-F1
#
_cell.length_a   1.000
_cell.length_b   1.000
_cell.length_c   1.000
_cell.angle_alpha   90.00
_cell.angle_beta   90.00
_cell.angle_gamma   90.00
#
_symmetry.space_group_name_H-M   'P 1'
#
loop_
_entity.id
_entity.type
_entity.pdbx_description
1 polymer ?
#
loop_
_entity_poly.entity_id
_entity_poly.type
_entity_poly.pdbx_seq_one_letter_code
_entity_poly.pdbx_strand_id
1 'polypeptide(L)'
;MSKEGSTLLELNNLNAIPNNEPLEAAEPPPQKVRSRLSRLKFRRADFIHQRQKLLIISLILLDICLFILARLFMERKAHFGAEFVKSGHGLGKILIFAFFQLTSILISIFLFKRLTSIHINDRIKRKFKYSKTIITVFTLIWIFLTHLTWIFYNVSIPSDFFFPVLCFLALGAYIHCAIFLVLFFLIERITNFLPTKIFILQSKTFHTLTAVGLAFLLTIQGHISTLQSPTLKHLNIAIKNLPVEFENFSVILVSDIHAGPTTGKKRVEEIVEVINNADGDVVAIAGDLVDGYVDYIGDRIRPLENIKSKYGTYVALGNHEYIHENVDHWIKFFRTSLNLTVLINSAVVINRGKEELCLVGVDDFFTASANVKGHKMDAEKALSECPTNVSATILMEHQPNGVASVLKTIEKIQKRVDLILAGHTHAGQMFIVWPIGYLMNHFFYGLYKYPPSGVQIYVSSGVNYWGPPIKMFPSLCEIVKIQLHRDLSNN
;
A
#
# COMPACT_ATOMS: atom_id res chain seq x y z
N MET A 1 -70.28 64.50 48.56
CA MET A 1 -71.09 65.40 47.72
C MET A 1 -71.19 64.78 46.35
N SER A 2 -72.40 64.37 46.03
CA SER A 2 -72.87 63.71 44.81
C SER A 2 -73.03 64.68 43.65
N LYS A 3 -72.90 64.13 42.44
CA LYS A 3 -73.67 64.36 41.19
C LYS A 3 -72.99 63.46 40.14
N GLU A 4 -73.49 62.26 39.82
CA GLU A 4 -74.67 61.97 38.96
C GLU A 4 -74.70 62.83 37.68
N GLY A 5 -74.72 62.29 36.46
CA GLY A 5 -74.85 60.89 36.06
C GLY A 5 -74.96 60.71 34.53
N SER A 6 -75.09 59.43 34.15
CA SER A 6 -75.59 58.82 32.89
C SER A 6 -74.89 59.20 31.57
N THR A 7 -74.53 58.26 30.67
CA THR A 7 -75.39 57.19 30.12
C THR A 7 -74.61 55.97 29.57
N LEU A 8 -75.16 54.77 29.90
CA LEU A 8 -75.36 53.54 29.09
C LEU A 8 -74.18 52.94 28.29
N LEU A 9 -73.67 51.74 28.68
CA LEU A 9 -74.02 50.40 28.14
C LEU A 9 -73.51 50.21 26.69
N GLU A 10 -72.76 49.19 26.27
CA GLU A 10 -72.74 47.79 26.69
C GLU A 10 -71.56 47.09 25.99
N LEU A 11 -71.03 46.04 26.62
CA LEU A 11 -70.17 45.02 26.01
C LEU A 11 -70.84 44.41 24.77
N ASN A 12 -70.11 44.28 23.66
CA ASN A 12 -70.06 43.12 22.76
C ASN A 12 -69.44 43.50 21.41
N ASN A 13 -68.24 43.00 21.13
CA ASN A 13 -67.93 42.29 19.88
C ASN A 13 -66.45 41.91 19.83
N LEU A 14 -66.18 40.68 20.27
CA LEU A 14 -65.19 39.82 19.64
C LEU A 14 -65.48 39.76 18.13
N ASN A 15 -64.42 39.80 17.32
CA ASN A 15 -64.36 39.73 15.85
C ASN A 15 -64.21 41.08 15.13
N ALA A 16 -62.97 41.59 15.11
CA ALA A 16 -62.49 42.39 13.99
C ALA A 16 -60.99 42.09 13.76
N ILE A 17 -60.73 41.33 12.71
CA ILE A 17 -59.41 41.19 12.07
C ILE A 17 -58.99 42.58 11.59
N PRO A 18 -57.82 43.14 11.99
CA PRO A 18 -57.27 44.28 11.28
C PRO A 18 -56.68 43.77 9.97
N ASN A 19 -57.21 44.31 8.88
CA ASN A 19 -56.83 44.06 7.51
C ASN A 19 -55.29 44.08 7.30
N ASN A 20 -54.87 43.20 6.39
CA ASN A 20 -53.55 43.20 5.76
C ASN A 20 -53.13 44.62 5.32
N GLU A 21 -52.23 45.26 6.07
CA GLU A 21 -51.33 46.25 5.47
C GLU A 21 -50.21 45.49 4.75
N PRO A 22 -49.97 45.74 3.46
CA PRO A 22 -48.82 45.18 2.79
C PRO A 22 -47.56 45.84 3.38
N LEU A 23 -46.68 45.02 3.97
CA LEU A 23 -45.30 45.39 4.26
C LEU A 23 -44.70 46.02 3.00
N GLU A 24 -44.44 47.33 3.04
CA GLU A 24 -43.70 48.05 2.01
C GLU A 24 -42.42 47.28 1.68
N ALA A 25 -42.34 46.80 0.44
CA ALA A 25 -41.16 46.17 -0.08
C ALA A 25 -40.03 47.20 -0.03
N ALA A 26 -39.06 46.99 0.88
CA ALA A 26 -37.85 47.79 0.95
C ALA A 26 -37.29 48.02 -0.47
N GLU A 27 -37.19 49.28 -0.86
CA GLU A 27 -36.80 49.64 -2.22
C GLU A 27 -35.51 48.90 -2.61
N PRO A 28 -35.48 48.27 -3.81
CA PRO A 28 -34.27 47.63 -4.27
C PRO A 28 -33.13 48.65 -4.34
N PRO A 29 -31.91 48.32 -3.89
CA PRO A 29 -30.82 49.27 -3.82
C PRO A 29 -30.59 49.91 -5.20
N PRO A 30 -30.29 51.23 -5.27
CA PRO A 30 -30.15 51.96 -6.53
C PRO A 30 -29.26 51.22 -7.54
N GLN A 31 -29.53 51.34 -8.84
CA GLN A 31 -28.81 50.62 -9.90
C GLN A 31 -27.28 50.76 -9.83
N LYS A 32 -26.78 51.91 -9.34
CA LYS A 32 -25.36 52.15 -9.01
C LYS A 32 -24.83 51.26 -7.87
N VAL A 33 -25.62 51.00 -6.83
CA VAL A 33 -25.28 50.11 -5.71
C VAL A 33 -25.31 48.64 -6.16
N ARG A 34 -26.31 48.23 -6.96
CA ARG A 34 -26.37 46.89 -7.56
C ARG A 34 -25.16 46.60 -8.46
N SER A 35 -24.76 47.54 -9.31
CA SER A 35 -23.58 47.41 -10.18
C SER A 35 -22.25 47.45 -9.42
N ARG A 36 -22.17 48.19 -8.30
CA ARG A 36 -20.98 48.19 -7.42
C ARG A 36 -20.88 46.87 -6.63
N LEU A 37 -22.00 46.34 -6.13
CA LEU A 37 -22.07 45.05 -5.45
C LEU A 37 -21.77 43.87 -6.40
N SER A 38 -22.25 43.91 -7.65
CA SER A 38 -21.92 42.90 -8.66
C SER A 38 -20.43 42.95 -9.04
N ARG A 39 -19.86 44.14 -9.24
CA ARG A 39 -18.40 44.31 -9.46
C ARG A 39 -17.56 43.85 -8.27
N LEU A 40 -18.00 44.09 -7.04
CA LEU A 40 -17.30 43.63 -5.83
C LEU A 40 -17.40 42.10 -5.68
N LYS A 41 -18.56 41.50 -5.97
CA LYS A 41 -18.71 40.03 -6.02
C LYS A 41 -17.84 39.41 -7.11
N PHE A 42 -17.78 40.01 -8.30
CA PHE A 42 -16.93 39.58 -9.41
C PHE A 42 -15.44 39.69 -9.07
N ARG A 43 -14.97 40.85 -8.59
CA ARG A 43 -13.58 41.05 -8.13
C ARG A 43 -13.20 40.07 -7.01
N ARG A 44 -14.12 39.76 -6.08
CA ARG A 44 -13.88 38.80 -5.01
C ARG A 44 -13.79 37.36 -5.56
N ALA A 45 -14.61 37.00 -6.54
CA ALA A 45 -14.55 35.70 -7.21
C ALA A 45 -13.25 35.54 -8.01
N ASP A 46 -12.85 36.56 -8.77
CA ASP A 46 -11.58 36.60 -9.51
C ASP A 46 -10.37 36.51 -8.58
N PHE A 47 -10.39 37.21 -7.44
CA PHE A 47 -9.33 37.15 -6.45
C PHE A 47 -9.22 35.77 -5.79
N ILE A 48 -10.34 35.11 -5.50
CA ILE A 48 -10.36 33.72 -5.00
C ILE A 48 -9.79 32.78 -6.06
N HIS A 49 -10.18 32.95 -7.32
CA HIS A 49 -9.70 32.14 -8.43
C HIS A 49 -8.19 32.32 -8.67
N GLN A 50 -7.68 33.56 -8.60
CA GLN A 50 -6.25 33.85 -8.68
C GLN A 50 -5.46 33.27 -7.50
N ARG A 51 -5.98 33.35 -6.27
CA ARG A 51 -5.35 32.72 -5.10
C ARG A 51 -5.29 31.19 -5.22
N GLN A 52 -6.36 30.55 -5.72
CA GLN A 52 -6.34 29.11 -5.98
C GLN A 52 -5.32 28.73 -7.05
N LYS A 53 -5.19 29.54 -8.12
CA LYS A 53 -4.14 29.34 -9.13
C LYS A 53 -2.74 29.46 -8.52
N LEU A 54 -2.47 30.47 -7.71
CA LEU A 54 -1.19 30.65 -7.02
C LEU A 54 -0.86 29.48 -6.08
N LEU A 55 -1.84 28.96 -5.33
CA LEU A 55 -1.65 27.78 -4.47
C LEU A 55 -1.36 26.51 -5.28
N ILE A 56 -2.06 26.30 -6.39
CA ILE A 56 -1.79 25.18 -7.30
C ILE A 56 -0.38 25.30 -7.90
N ILE A 57 0.02 26.48 -8.35
CA ILE A 57 1.37 26.73 -8.87
C ILE A 57 2.41 26.46 -7.77
N SER A 58 2.15 26.89 -6.53
CA SER A 58 3.04 26.65 -5.39
C SER A 58 3.20 25.16 -5.06
N LEU A 59 2.11 24.37 -5.13
CA LEU A 59 2.16 22.91 -4.98
C LEU A 59 3.00 22.27 -6.08
N ILE A 60 2.77 22.66 -7.35
CA ILE A 60 3.55 22.15 -8.48
C ILE A 60 5.04 22.47 -8.30
N LEU A 61 5.37 23.71 -7.92
CA LEU A 61 6.77 24.13 -7.70
C LEU A 61 7.40 23.36 -6.53
N LEU A 62 6.66 23.14 -5.44
CA LEU A 62 7.12 22.34 -4.32
C LEU A 62 7.43 20.90 -4.75
N ASP A 63 6.55 20.26 -5.51
CA ASP A 63 6.76 18.90 -6.00
C ASP A 63 7.95 18.81 -6.96
N ILE A 64 8.15 19.82 -7.82
CA ILE A 64 9.35 19.94 -8.66
C ILE A 64 10.61 20.06 -7.80
N CYS A 65 10.58 20.88 -6.74
CA CYS A 65 11.71 21.01 -5.81
C CYS A 65 12.00 19.70 -5.06
N LEU A 66 10.95 19.00 -4.58
CA LEU A 66 11.09 17.70 -3.93
C LEU A 66 11.67 16.64 -4.88
N PHE A 67 11.23 16.63 -6.15
CA PHE A 67 11.78 15.79 -7.21
C PHE A 67 13.27 16.06 -7.44
N ILE A 68 13.65 17.34 -7.58
CA ILE A 68 15.05 17.74 -7.79
C ILE A 68 15.90 17.36 -6.58
N LEU A 69 15.42 17.59 -5.36
CA LEU A 69 16.14 17.24 -4.13
C LEU A 69 16.34 15.72 -4.00
N ALA A 70 15.28 14.93 -4.23
CA ALA A 70 15.37 13.47 -4.23
C ALA A 70 16.37 12.98 -5.28
N ARG A 71 16.34 13.56 -6.49
CA ARG A 71 17.28 13.23 -7.56
C ARG A 71 18.72 13.60 -7.21
N LEU A 72 18.97 14.81 -6.72
CA LEU A 72 20.31 15.26 -6.31
C LEU A 72 20.88 14.36 -5.20
N PHE A 73 20.03 13.90 -4.28
CA PHE A 73 20.42 12.94 -3.25
C PHE A 73 20.80 11.57 -3.85
N MET A 74 20.00 11.07 -4.79
CA MET A 74 20.27 9.81 -5.52
C MET A 74 21.55 9.90 -6.36
N GLU A 75 21.79 11.00 -7.08
CA GLU A 75 22.99 11.21 -7.91
C GLU A 75 24.26 11.37 -7.06
N ARG A 76 24.19 12.04 -5.90
CA ARG A 76 25.33 12.11 -4.96
C ARG A 76 25.72 10.74 -4.39
N LYS A 77 24.75 9.83 -4.22
CA LYS A 77 24.99 8.45 -3.80
C LYS A 77 25.48 7.56 -4.94
N ALA A 78 25.02 7.79 -6.17
CA ALA A 78 25.56 7.13 -7.36
C ALA A 78 27.05 7.47 -7.61
N HIS A 79 27.57 8.59 -7.08
CA HIS A 79 29.01 8.87 -7.09
C HIS A 79 29.86 7.91 -6.20
N PHE A 80 29.24 7.19 -5.27
CA PHE A 80 29.87 6.06 -4.55
C PHE A 80 29.63 4.70 -5.24
N GLY A 81 28.86 4.67 -6.33
CA GLY A 81 28.56 3.49 -7.15
C GLY A 81 28.52 3.85 -8.64
N ALA A 82 29.68 4.14 -9.22
CA ALA A 82 29.86 4.71 -10.57
C ALA A 82 29.40 3.84 -11.76
N GLU A 83 28.68 2.74 -11.55
CA GLU A 83 28.17 1.86 -12.61
C GLU A 83 26.67 2.05 -12.91
N PHE A 84 25.88 2.64 -12.01
CA PHE A 84 24.40 2.66 -12.12
C PHE A 84 23.86 3.53 -13.27
N VAL A 85 24.62 4.54 -13.71
CA VAL A 85 24.20 5.50 -14.76
C VAL A 85 24.55 5.00 -16.17
N LYS A 86 25.44 4.01 -16.32
CA LYS A 86 25.95 3.56 -17.63
C LYS A 86 25.04 2.56 -18.38
N SER A 87 24.02 2.01 -17.76
CA SER A 87 23.26 0.86 -18.31
C SER A 87 22.06 1.19 -19.21
N GLY A 88 21.83 2.45 -19.61
CA GLY A 88 20.66 2.83 -20.43
C GLY A 88 19.30 2.75 -19.69
N HIS A 89 19.23 2.02 -18.58
CA HIS A 89 18.07 1.90 -17.68
C HIS A 89 17.83 3.14 -16.80
N GLY A 90 18.81 4.04 -16.68
CA GLY A 90 18.65 5.30 -15.95
C GLY A 90 17.53 6.16 -16.52
N LEU A 91 17.44 6.27 -17.86
CA LEU A 91 16.41 7.07 -18.51
C LEU A 91 15.01 6.45 -18.33
N GLY A 92 14.88 5.12 -18.44
CA GLY A 92 13.62 4.41 -18.20
C GLY A 92 13.09 4.61 -16.78
N LYS A 93 13.95 4.44 -15.76
CA LYS A 93 13.60 4.71 -14.36
C LYS A 93 13.21 6.18 -14.14
N ILE A 94 13.93 7.12 -14.76
CA ILE A 94 13.61 8.56 -14.70
C ILE A 94 12.23 8.84 -15.32
N LEU A 95 11.92 8.24 -16.48
CA LEU A 95 10.64 8.44 -17.16
C LEU A 95 9.48 7.84 -16.36
N ILE A 96 9.64 6.64 -15.81
CA ILE A 96 8.66 6.00 -14.93
C ILE A 96 8.43 6.87 -13.69
N PHE A 97 9.50 7.33 -13.05
CA PHE A 97 9.42 8.19 -11.88
C PHE A 97 8.73 9.52 -12.20
N ALA A 98 9.11 10.19 -13.30
CA ALA A 98 8.47 11.41 -13.76
C ALA A 98 6.98 11.21 -14.08
N PHE A 99 6.61 10.06 -14.65
CA PHE A 99 5.22 9.70 -14.91
C PHE A 99 4.40 9.55 -13.61
N PHE A 100 4.92 8.82 -12.61
CA PHE A 100 4.25 8.70 -11.32
C PHE A 100 4.10 10.04 -10.61
N GLN A 101 5.12 10.90 -10.68
CA GLN A 101 5.08 12.23 -10.08
C GLN A 101 4.12 13.17 -10.79
N LEU A 102 4.10 13.16 -12.12
CA LEU A 102 3.10 13.94 -12.86
C LEU A 102 1.69 13.47 -12.52
N THR A 103 1.49 12.16 -12.40
CA THR A 103 0.19 11.57 -12.04
C THR A 103 -0.23 11.97 -10.62
N SER A 104 0.68 11.91 -9.64
CA SER A 104 0.40 12.33 -8.26
C SER A 104 0.09 13.84 -8.17
N ILE A 105 0.76 14.68 -8.96
CA ILE A 105 0.46 16.11 -9.06
C ILE A 105 -0.96 16.33 -9.61
N LEU A 106 -1.34 15.65 -10.69
CA LEU A 106 -2.66 15.78 -11.29
C LEU A 106 -3.78 15.35 -10.34
N ILE A 107 -3.60 14.23 -9.63
CA ILE A 107 -4.53 13.77 -8.60
C ILE A 107 -4.60 14.78 -7.44
N SER A 108 -3.47 15.37 -7.04
CA SER A 108 -3.42 16.38 -5.98
C SER A 108 -4.17 17.66 -6.36
N ILE A 109 -4.01 18.14 -7.59
CA ILE A 109 -4.78 19.27 -8.14
C ILE A 109 -6.27 18.96 -8.15
N PHE A 110 -6.64 17.75 -8.57
CA PHE A 110 -8.02 17.29 -8.59
C PHE A 110 -8.62 17.27 -7.17
N LEU A 111 -7.93 16.64 -6.22
CA LEU A 111 -8.32 16.59 -4.80
C LEU A 111 -8.47 17.98 -4.21
N PHE A 112 -7.47 18.85 -4.39
CA PHE A 112 -7.50 20.22 -3.89
C PHE A 112 -8.71 20.99 -4.42
N LYS A 113 -8.97 20.93 -5.74
CA LYS A 113 -10.16 21.56 -6.34
C LYS A 113 -11.44 20.98 -5.77
N ARG A 114 -11.54 19.64 -5.64
CA ARG A 114 -12.74 18.97 -5.15
C ARG A 114 -13.06 19.37 -3.71
N LEU A 115 -12.09 19.25 -2.81
CA LEU A 115 -12.23 19.54 -1.37
C LEU A 115 -12.52 21.02 -1.10
N THR A 116 -11.82 21.94 -1.76
CA THR A 116 -12.02 23.39 -1.53
C THR A 116 -13.29 23.94 -2.20
N SER A 117 -13.88 23.20 -3.13
CA SER A 117 -15.16 23.54 -3.77
C SER A 117 -16.41 23.15 -2.96
N ILE A 118 -16.25 22.41 -1.86
CA ILE A 118 -17.36 21.97 -1.01
C ILE A 118 -18.23 23.16 -0.59
N HIS A 119 -19.53 23.03 -0.85
CA HIS A 119 -20.50 24.04 -0.44
C HIS A 119 -20.78 23.91 1.06
N ILE A 120 -20.43 24.96 1.82
CA ILE A 120 -20.74 25.06 3.24
C ILE A 120 -21.98 25.94 3.39
N ASN A 121 -23.04 25.43 4.02
CA ASN A 121 -24.27 26.18 4.28
C ASN A 121 -24.00 27.37 5.22
N ASP A 122 -24.69 28.49 5.00
CA ASP A 122 -24.53 29.74 5.76
C ASP A 122 -24.82 29.60 7.27
N ARG A 123 -25.64 28.64 7.71
CA ARG A 123 -25.77 28.31 9.15
C ARG A 123 -24.44 27.81 9.73
N ILE A 124 -23.76 26.91 9.03
CA ILE A 124 -22.45 26.37 9.45
C ILE A 124 -21.38 27.45 9.31
N LYS A 125 -21.37 28.25 8.23
CA LYS A 125 -20.42 29.36 8.09
C LYS A 125 -20.53 30.39 9.21
N ARG A 126 -21.76 30.70 9.66
CA ARG A 126 -21.97 31.62 10.78
C ARG A 126 -21.45 31.06 12.09
N LYS A 127 -21.64 29.76 12.34
CA LYS A 127 -21.13 29.06 13.54
C LYS A 127 -19.61 28.83 13.48
N PHE A 128 -19.08 28.55 12.30
CA PHE A 128 -17.67 28.25 12.02
C PHE A 128 -17.13 29.13 10.90
N LYS A 129 -16.84 30.40 11.25
CA LYS A 129 -16.39 31.46 10.33
C LYS A 129 -15.18 31.06 9.48
N TYR A 130 -14.28 30.23 10.03
CA TYR A 130 -13.03 29.81 9.39
C TYR A 130 -13.10 28.45 8.68
N SER A 131 -14.28 27.81 8.60
CA SER A 131 -14.45 26.46 8.05
C SER A 131 -13.80 26.25 6.67
N LYS A 132 -13.98 27.17 5.71
CA LYS A 132 -13.33 27.07 4.38
C LYS A 132 -11.81 27.20 4.45
N THR A 133 -11.29 28.09 5.30
CA THR A 133 -9.85 28.25 5.49
C THR A 133 -9.26 27.00 6.11
N ILE A 134 -9.91 26.44 7.12
CA ILE A 134 -9.50 25.19 7.80
C ILE A 134 -9.43 24.04 6.79
N ILE A 135 -10.48 23.84 5.97
CA ILE A 135 -10.47 22.80 4.93
C ILE A 135 -9.32 23.01 3.95
N THR A 136 -9.09 24.25 3.49
CA THR A 136 -8.04 24.56 2.53
C THR A 136 -6.64 24.28 3.11
N VAL A 137 -6.38 24.74 4.33
CA VAL A 137 -5.10 24.52 5.02
C VAL A 137 -4.89 23.03 5.30
N PHE A 138 -5.91 22.33 5.80
CA PHE A 138 -5.87 20.89 6.02
C PHE A 138 -5.54 20.13 4.73
N THR A 139 -6.21 20.44 3.62
CA THR A 139 -5.94 19.79 2.32
C THR A 139 -4.51 20.08 1.83
N LEU A 140 -4.01 21.30 2.01
CA LEU A 140 -2.62 21.62 1.64
C LEU A 140 -1.61 20.85 2.47
N ILE A 141 -1.79 20.79 3.79
CA ILE A 141 -0.93 20.01 4.69
C ILE A 141 -0.99 18.52 4.32
N TRP A 142 -2.18 17.98 4.07
CA TRP A 142 -2.33 16.57 3.73
C TRP A 142 -1.65 16.21 2.40
N ILE A 143 -1.81 17.03 1.36
CA ILE A 143 -1.10 16.86 0.08
C ILE A 143 0.41 16.99 0.29
N PHE A 144 0.85 17.97 1.07
CA PHE A 144 2.27 18.15 1.38
C PHE A 144 2.88 16.93 2.08
N LEU A 145 2.23 16.41 3.13
CA LEU A 145 2.65 15.20 3.84
C LEU A 145 2.68 13.99 2.90
N THR A 146 1.71 13.88 1.98
CA THR A 146 1.67 12.82 0.97
C THR A 146 2.91 12.88 0.08
N HIS A 147 3.29 14.05 -0.43
CA HIS A 147 4.46 14.17 -1.31
C HIS A 147 5.80 14.08 -0.58
N LEU A 148 5.84 14.38 0.72
CA LEU A 148 7.02 14.13 1.54
C LEU A 148 7.38 12.64 1.64
N THR A 149 6.45 11.72 1.38
CA THR A 149 6.76 10.27 1.32
C THR A 149 7.84 9.94 0.30
N TRP A 150 7.92 10.69 -0.81
CA TRP A 150 8.98 10.50 -1.81
C TRP A 150 10.36 10.80 -1.25
N ILE A 151 10.48 11.81 -0.38
CA ILE A 151 11.73 12.06 0.34
C ILE A 151 12.00 10.88 1.27
N PHE A 152 11.05 10.49 2.12
CA PHE A 152 11.31 9.42 3.09
C PHE A 152 11.55 8.04 2.47
N TYR A 153 11.01 7.79 1.28
CA TYR A 153 11.27 6.55 0.53
C TYR A 153 12.72 6.49 0.01
N ASN A 154 13.30 7.64 -0.36
CA ASN A 154 14.65 7.70 -0.96
C ASN A 154 15.74 8.17 0.02
N VAL A 155 15.35 8.89 1.07
CA VAL A 155 16.21 9.40 2.13
C VAL A 155 15.98 8.53 3.35
N SER A 156 16.98 7.70 3.65
CA SER A 156 16.97 6.83 4.81
C SER A 156 17.10 7.67 6.10
N ILE A 157 15.97 7.89 6.75
CA ILE A 157 15.88 8.52 8.09
C ILE A 157 15.63 7.40 9.11
N PRO A 158 16.11 7.51 10.37
CA PRO A 158 15.83 6.51 11.39
C PRO A 158 14.33 6.17 11.48
N SER A 159 13.98 4.88 11.58
CA SER A 159 12.59 4.39 11.57
C SER A 159 11.77 4.87 12.75
N ASP A 160 12.45 5.27 13.83
CA ASP A 160 11.81 5.56 15.12
C ASP A 160 11.17 6.96 15.12
N PHE A 161 11.35 7.72 14.04
CA PHE A 161 10.62 8.95 13.82
C PHE A 161 9.18 8.62 13.44
N PHE A 162 8.23 9.16 14.22
CA PHE A 162 6.81 9.12 13.90
C PHE A 162 6.47 9.82 12.56
N PHE A 163 7.34 10.72 12.09
CA PHE A 163 7.04 11.58 10.95
C PHE A 163 6.97 10.87 9.59
N PRO A 164 7.89 9.95 9.21
CA PRO A 164 7.69 9.05 8.07
C PRO A 164 6.35 8.31 8.12
N VAL A 165 6.01 7.68 9.26
CA VAL A 165 4.75 6.96 9.43
C VAL A 165 3.55 7.87 9.16
N LEU A 166 3.54 9.08 9.71
CA LEU A 166 2.49 10.08 9.44
C LEU A 166 2.37 10.41 7.95
N CYS A 167 3.48 10.58 7.24
CA CYS A 167 3.47 10.89 5.81
C CYS A 167 2.95 9.70 4.97
N PHE A 168 3.36 8.48 5.30
CA PHE A 168 2.88 7.29 4.63
C PHE A 168 1.41 6.96 4.94
N LEU A 169 0.92 7.29 6.13
CA LEU A 169 -0.51 7.28 6.44
C LEU A 169 -1.29 8.34 5.65
N ALA A 170 -0.73 9.55 5.50
CA ALA A 170 -1.29 10.57 4.63
C ALA A 170 -1.40 10.07 3.17
N LEU A 171 -0.37 9.38 2.67
CA LEU A 171 -0.39 8.73 1.35
C LEU A 171 -1.46 7.63 1.26
N GLY A 172 -1.59 6.79 2.28
CA GLY A 172 -2.65 5.78 2.33
C GLY A 172 -4.06 6.37 2.26
N ALA A 173 -4.33 7.41 3.04
CA ALA A 173 -5.61 8.13 2.97
C ALA A 173 -5.80 8.79 1.59
N TYR A 174 -4.72 9.33 1.02
CA TYR A 174 -4.75 9.98 -0.28
C TYR A 174 -5.16 9.00 -1.39
N ILE A 175 -4.56 7.79 -1.40
CA ILE A 175 -4.88 6.73 -2.35
C ILE A 175 -6.35 6.30 -2.22
N HIS A 176 -6.81 5.99 -1.00
CA HIS A 176 -8.22 5.63 -0.78
C HIS A 176 -9.16 6.75 -1.25
N CYS A 177 -8.86 8.00 -0.91
CA CYS A 177 -9.71 9.14 -1.27
C CYS A 177 -9.78 9.32 -2.79
N ALA A 178 -8.64 9.23 -3.48
CA ALA A 178 -8.58 9.32 -4.93
C ALA A 178 -9.44 8.23 -5.59
N ILE A 179 -9.32 6.98 -5.13
CA ILE A 179 -10.09 5.87 -5.70
C ILE A 179 -11.59 6.02 -5.44
N PHE A 180 -12.01 6.35 -4.20
CA PHE A 180 -13.43 6.58 -3.93
C PHE A 180 -14.00 7.74 -4.73
N LEU A 181 -13.24 8.81 -4.94
CA LEU A 181 -13.70 9.91 -5.79
C LEU A 181 -13.84 9.50 -7.25
N VAL A 182 -12.96 8.63 -7.77
CA VAL A 182 -13.13 8.05 -9.10
C VAL A 182 -14.38 7.16 -9.16
N LEU A 183 -14.59 6.30 -8.17
CA LEU A 183 -15.78 5.45 -8.08
C LEU A 183 -17.07 6.27 -8.03
N PHE A 184 -17.13 7.29 -7.17
CA PHE A 184 -18.28 8.19 -7.10
C PHE A 184 -18.45 9.01 -8.39
N PHE A 185 -17.37 9.41 -9.05
CA PHE A 185 -17.46 10.05 -10.36
C PHE A 185 -18.08 9.11 -11.40
N LEU A 186 -17.70 7.84 -11.42
CA LEU A 186 -18.32 6.84 -12.31
C LEU A 186 -19.80 6.64 -11.96
N ILE A 187 -20.16 6.56 -10.68
CA ILE A 187 -21.56 6.48 -10.22
C ILE A 187 -22.35 7.72 -10.68
N GLU A 188 -21.81 8.94 -10.52
CA GLU A 188 -22.41 10.18 -11.03
C GLU A 188 -22.67 10.07 -12.54
N ARG A 189 -21.71 9.55 -13.31
CA ARG A 189 -21.84 9.40 -14.77
C ARG A 189 -22.90 8.38 -15.18
N ILE A 190 -22.90 7.20 -14.56
CA ILE A 190 -23.85 6.13 -14.86
C ILE A 190 -25.27 6.58 -14.48
N THR A 191 -25.44 7.17 -13.30
CA THR A 191 -26.76 7.59 -12.81
C THR A 191 -27.34 8.78 -13.56
N ASN A 192 -26.53 9.56 -14.29
CA ASN A 192 -27.04 10.60 -15.19
C ASN A 192 -27.83 10.03 -16.39
N PHE A 193 -27.64 8.77 -16.73
CA PHE A 193 -28.41 8.09 -17.78
C PHE A 193 -29.72 7.49 -17.25
N LEU A 194 -29.93 7.47 -15.92
CA LEU A 194 -31.16 6.95 -15.33
C LEU A 194 -32.28 8.02 -15.35
N PRO A 195 -33.54 7.64 -15.62
CA PRO A 195 -34.66 8.58 -15.62
C PRO A 195 -34.96 9.12 -14.22
N THR A 196 -34.70 8.34 -13.17
CA THR A 196 -34.88 8.73 -11.78
C THR A 196 -33.59 9.32 -11.20
N LYS A 197 -33.62 10.61 -10.87
CA LYS A 197 -32.50 11.31 -10.25
C LYS A 197 -32.54 11.16 -8.73
N ILE A 198 -31.76 10.23 -8.19
CA ILE A 198 -31.58 10.09 -6.73
C ILE A 198 -30.55 11.15 -6.28
N PHE A 199 -31.00 12.12 -5.47
CA PHE A 199 -30.20 13.28 -5.05
C PHE A 199 -28.82 12.90 -4.46
N ILE A 200 -28.77 11.85 -3.63
CA ILE A 200 -27.54 11.39 -2.99
C ILE A 200 -26.51 10.94 -4.04
N LEU A 201 -26.95 10.24 -5.09
CA LEU A 201 -26.10 9.73 -6.18
C LEU A 201 -25.60 10.83 -7.13
N GLN A 202 -26.07 12.08 -6.97
CA GLN A 202 -25.66 13.23 -7.79
C GLN A 202 -25.05 14.35 -6.95
N SER A 203 -24.98 14.19 -5.63
CA SER A 203 -24.48 15.21 -4.71
C SER A 203 -22.96 15.16 -4.61
N LYS A 204 -22.29 16.08 -5.31
CA LYS A 204 -20.83 16.22 -5.27
C LYS A 204 -20.28 16.41 -3.85
N THR A 205 -21.00 17.16 -3.01
CA THR A 205 -20.63 17.38 -1.61
C THR A 205 -20.72 16.07 -0.82
N PHE A 206 -21.82 15.32 -0.96
CA PHE A 206 -22.00 14.04 -0.28
C PHE A 206 -20.88 13.06 -0.67
N HIS A 207 -20.65 12.85 -1.98
CA HIS A 207 -19.58 11.98 -2.46
C HIS A 207 -18.20 12.37 -1.94
N THR A 208 -17.90 13.68 -1.89
CA THR A 208 -16.60 14.15 -1.41
C THR A 208 -16.43 13.90 0.08
N LEU A 209 -17.44 14.20 0.89
CA LEU A 209 -17.40 13.97 2.33
C LEU A 209 -17.35 12.46 2.66
N THR A 210 -18.12 11.65 1.94
CA THR A 210 -18.09 10.19 2.09
C THR A 210 -16.75 9.61 1.67
N ALA A 211 -16.17 10.05 0.54
CA ALA A 211 -14.85 9.60 0.10
C ALA A 211 -13.75 9.93 1.11
N VAL A 212 -13.76 11.16 1.66
CA VAL A 212 -12.80 11.56 2.71
C VAL A 212 -13.03 10.74 3.98
N GLY A 213 -14.28 10.62 4.44
CA GLY A 213 -14.62 9.86 5.64
C GLY A 213 -14.19 8.39 5.55
N LEU A 214 -14.51 7.71 4.44
CA LEU A 214 -14.09 6.34 4.18
C LEU A 214 -12.57 6.22 4.05
N ALA A 215 -11.91 7.17 3.39
CA ALA A 215 -10.46 7.12 3.22
C ALA A 215 -9.70 7.17 4.54
N PHE A 216 -10.07 8.10 5.43
CA PHE A 216 -9.46 8.17 6.76
C PHE A 216 -9.85 6.98 7.63
N LEU A 217 -11.11 6.56 7.60
CA LEU A 217 -11.58 5.39 8.35
C LEU A 217 -10.80 4.12 7.98
N LEU A 218 -10.70 3.81 6.68
CA LEU A 218 -10.00 2.61 6.21
C LEU A 218 -8.48 2.70 6.42
N THR A 219 -7.91 3.89 6.32
CA THR A 219 -6.49 4.11 6.61
C THR A 219 -6.19 3.86 8.09
N ILE A 220 -7.00 4.40 8.99
CA ILE A 220 -6.86 4.19 10.44
C ILE A 220 -7.08 2.71 10.78
N GLN A 221 -8.16 2.11 10.28
CA GLN A 221 -8.47 0.70 10.51
C GLN A 221 -7.33 -0.21 10.02
N GLY A 222 -6.84 0.00 8.80
CA GLY A 222 -5.77 -0.83 8.26
C GLY A 222 -4.43 -0.58 8.95
N HIS A 223 -4.17 0.62 9.46
CA HIS A 223 -3.00 0.87 10.30
C HIS A 223 -3.09 0.13 11.64
N ILE A 224 -4.25 0.17 12.29
CA ILE A 224 -4.48 -0.60 13.53
C ILE A 224 -4.26 -2.09 13.28
N SER A 225 -4.76 -2.62 12.16
CA SER A 225 -4.54 -4.02 11.76
C SER A 225 -3.05 -4.34 11.60
N THR A 226 -2.28 -3.44 10.98
CA THR A 226 -0.84 -3.58 10.76
C THR A 226 -0.02 -3.58 12.05
N LEU A 227 -0.45 -2.84 13.07
CA LEU A 227 0.25 -2.78 14.36
C LEU A 227 0.10 -4.06 15.19
N GLN A 228 -0.79 -4.97 14.81
CA GLN A 228 -0.94 -6.26 15.49
C GLN A 228 0.25 -7.18 15.18
N SER A 229 0.53 -8.10 16.10
CA SER A 229 1.49 -9.19 15.86
C SER A 229 1.05 -10.02 14.65
N PRO A 230 1.99 -10.50 13.81
CA PRO A 230 1.64 -11.36 12.69
C PRO A 230 0.85 -12.59 13.13
N THR A 231 -0.15 -12.95 12.34
CA THR A 231 -0.96 -14.15 12.55
C THR A 231 -0.17 -15.38 12.11
N LEU A 232 0.01 -16.36 13.01
CA LEU A 232 0.55 -17.66 12.64
C LEU A 232 -0.55 -18.49 11.97
N LYS A 233 -0.37 -18.81 10.69
CA LYS A 233 -1.29 -19.61 9.88
C LYS A 233 -0.73 -21.01 9.70
N HIS A 234 -1.56 -22.03 9.92
CA HIS A 234 -1.19 -23.43 9.73
C HIS A 234 -1.67 -23.93 8.37
N LEU A 235 -0.79 -24.58 7.63
CA LEU A 235 -1.10 -25.15 6.32
C LEU A 235 -0.59 -26.59 6.25
N ASN A 236 -1.46 -27.52 5.92
CA ASN A 236 -1.09 -28.92 5.72
C ASN A 236 -0.96 -29.18 4.23
N ILE A 237 0.23 -29.60 3.79
CA ILE A 237 0.54 -29.87 2.39
C ILE A 237 0.83 -31.35 2.22
N ALA A 238 0.00 -32.00 1.40
CA ALA A 238 0.20 -33.40 1.04
C ALA A 238 1.26 -33.49 -0.07
N ILE A 239 2.30 -34.28 0.15
CA ILE A 239 3.38 -34.52 -0.81
C ILE A 239 3.34 -35.99 -1.23
N LYS A 240 3.33 -36.24 -2.54
CA LYS A 240 3.30 -37.59 -3.10
C LYS A 240 4.59 -38.33 -2.73
N ASN A 241 4.46 -39.58 -2.27
CA ASN A 241 5.58 -40.42 -1.87
C ASN A 241 6.50 -39.79 -0.80
N LEU A 242 5.94 -38.97 0.11
CA LEU A 242 6.72 -38.41 1.21
C LEU A 242 7.19 -39.53 2.16
N PRO A 243 8.49 -39.67 2.44
CA PRO A 243 9.01 -40.63 3.40
C PRO A 243 8.50 -40.38 4.81
N VAL A 244 8.52 -41.41 5.65
CA VAL A 244 7.98 -41.31 7.02
C VAL A 244 8.83 -40.37 7.87
N GLU A 245 10.11 -40.24 7.52
CA GLU A 245 11.10 -39.36 8.10
C GLU A 245 10.70 -37.89 7.95
N PHE A 246 10.01 -37.51 6.87
CA PHE A 246 9.54 -36.14 6.63
C PHE A 246 8.07 -35.92 7.01
N GLU A 247 7.39 -36.91 7.57
CA GLU A 247 6.04 -36.72 8.10
C GLU A 247 6.07 -35.68 9.23
N ASN A 248 5.13 -34.73 9.18
CA ASN A 248 5.05 -33.55 10.06
C ASN A 248 6.27 -32.61 9.99
N PHE A 249 7.16 -32.77 8.99
CA PHE A 249 8.24 -31.80 8.78
C PHE A 249 7.65 -30.42 8.52
N SER A 250 8.18 -29.41 9.19
CA SER A 250 7.58 -28.09 9.24
C SER A 250 8.48 -27.01 8.64
N VAL A 251 7.93 -26.25 7.69
CA VAL A 251 8.57 -25.09 7.07
C VAL A 251 7.84 -23.83 7.51
N ILE A 252 8.55 -22.91 8.15
CA ILE A 252 8.03 -21.57 8.46
C ILE A 252 8.31 -20.68 7.27
N LEU A 253 7.27 -20.34 6.51
CA LEU A 253 7.34 -19.38 5.42
C LEU A 253 7.15 -17.96 5.96
N VAL A 254 8.07 -17.08 5.58
CA VAL A 254 8.05 -15.64 5.81
C VAL A 254 8.36 -14.94 4.50
N SER A 255 7.67 -13.85 4.20
CA SER A 255 7.98 -12.99 3.04
C SER A 255 7.60 -11.55 3.35
N ASP A 256 8.13 -10.60 2.58
CA ASP A 256 7.69 -9.19 2.59
C ASP A 256 7.80 -8.53 3.98
N ILE A 257 8.99 -8.58 4.60
CA ILE A 257 9.28 -7.87 5.86
C ILE A 257 9.33 -6.36 5.62
N HIS A 258 9.91 -5.94 4.49
CA HIS A 258 10.11 -4.54 4.10
C HIS A 258 10.65 -3.66 5.24
N ALA A 259 11.77 -4.07 5.84
CA ALA A 259 12.47 -3.22 6.78
C ALA A 259 12.95 -1.95 6.08
N GLY A 260 12.48 -0.79 6.52
CA GLY A 260 12.45 0.39 5.67
C GLY A 260 11.98 1.64 6.41
N PRO A 261 11.60 2.71 5.70
CA PRO A 261 11.29 4.03 6.28
C PRO A 261 10.27 4.01 7.42
N THR A 262 9.33 3.08 7.40
CA THR A 262 8.23 2.93 8.37
C THR A 262 8.29 1.62 9.16
N THR A 263 9.21 0.72 8.84
CA THR A 263 9.42 -0.56 9.52
C THR A 263 10.80 -0.57 10.18
N GLY A 264 10.82 -0.45 11.51
CA GLY A 264 12.03 -0.41 12.32
C GLY A 264 12.40 -1.74 12.98
N LYS A 265 13.52 -1.72 13.70
CA LYS A 265 14.10 -2.89 14.40
C LYS A 265 13.08 -3.60 15.28
N LYS A 266 12.33 -2.85 16.09
CA LYS A 266 11.32 -3.40 17.00
C LYS A 266 10.29 -4.28 16.28
N ARG A 267 9.84 -3.88 15.09
CA ARG A 267 8.89 -4.68 14.31
C ARG A 267 9.52 -5.98 13.84
N VAL A 268 10.79 -5.96 13.46
CA VAL A 268 11.53 -7.16 13.07
C VAL A 268 11.74 -8.09 14.28
N GLU A 269 11.99 -7.55 15.48
CA GLU A 269 12.05 -8.32 16.72
C GLU A 269 10.73 -9.06 17.01
N GLU A 270 9.59 -8.37 16.90
CA GLU A 270 8.26 -8.98 17.05
C GLU A 270 8.02 -10.11 16.02
N ILE A 271 8.44 -9.91 14.77
CA ILE A 271 8.34 -10.93 13.72
C ILE A 271 9.18 -12.16 14.07
N VAL A 272 10.42 -11.96 14.51
CA VAL A 272 11.34 -13.04 14.90
C VAL A 272 10.82 -13.81 16.10
N GLU A 273 10.19 -13.13 17.06
CA GLU A 273 9.52 -13.79 18.18
C GLU A 273 8.42 -14.75 17.71
N VAL A 274 7.57 -14.32 16.78
CA VAL A 274 6.51 -15.19 16.22
C VAL A 274 7.10 -16.36 15.42
N ILE A 275 8.16 -16.12 14.63
CA ILE A 275 8.88 -17.18 13.90
C ILE A 275 9.41 -18.24 14.86
N ASN A 276 10.08 -17.81 15.92
CA ASN A 276 10.69 -18.71 16.91
C ASN A 276 9.62 -19.48 17.71
N ASN A 277 8.52 -18.82 18.07
CA ASN A 277 7.39 -19.46 18.77
C ASN A 277 6.65 -20.46 17.88
N ALA A 278 6.74 -20.34 16.55
CA ALA A 278 6.16 -21.30 15.64
C ALA A 278 6.87 -22.66 15.65
N ASP A 279 8.10 -22.74 16.19
CA ASP A 279 8.91 -23.97 16.35
C ASP A 279 8.93 -24.83 15.07
N GLY A 280 9.63 -24.34 14.06
CA GLY A 280 9.76 -24.98 12.76
C GLY A 280 11.08 -25.68 12.53
N ASP A 281 11.06 -26.72 11.70
CA ASP A 281 12.27 -27.44 11.29
C ASP A 281 13.16 -26.54 10.41
N VAL A 282 12.56 -25.80 9.49
CA VAL A 282 13.23 -24.85 8.57
C VAL A 282 12.50 -23.52 8.56
N VAL A 283 13.24 -22.42 8.40
CA VAL A 283 12.66 -21.11 8.06
C VAL A 283 13.01 -20.78 6.62
N ALA A 284 11.98 -20.56 5.81
CA ALA A 284 12.06 -20.20 4.40
C ALA A 284 11.60 -18.74 4.23
N ILE A 285 12.53 -17.86 3.89
CA ILE A 285 12.28 -16.45 3.64
C ILE A 285 12.18 -16.24 2.12
N ALA A 286 10.98 -15.96 1.63
CA ALA A 286 10.68 -15.78 0.21
C ALA A 286 10.65 -14.29 -0.16
N GLY A 287 11.80 -13.62 -0.08
CA GLY A 287 12.05 -12.28 -0.62
C GLY A 287 11.50 -11.09 0.16
N ASP A 288 11.92 -9.90 -0.30
CA ASP A 288 11.52 -8.56 0.16
C ASP A 288 11.71 -8.34 1.67
N LEU A 289 12.97 -8.50 2.09
CA LEU A 289 13.41 -8.23 3.46
C LEU A 289 13.54 -6.73 3.73
N VAL A 290 13.93 -5.93 2.72
CA VAL A 290 14.47 -4.57 2.93
C VAL A 290 14.05 -3.56 1.86
N ASP A 291 13.76 -2.32 2.29
CA ASP A 291 13.43 -1.17 1.43
C ASP A 291 14.48 -0.06 1.55
N GLY A 292 15.76 -0.37 1.29
CA GLY A 292 16.82 0.64 1.42
C GLY A 292 18.24 0.12 1.25
N TYR A 293 19.17 0.95 1.71
CA TYR A 293 20.62 0.74 1.59
C TYR A 293 21.18 0.10 2.85
N VAL A 294 22.15 -0.82 2.71
CA VAL A 294 22.71 -1.61 3.83
C VAL A 294 23.20 -0.70 4.96
N ASP A 295 23.98 0.33 4.63
CA ASP A 295 24.59 1.26 5.59
C ASP A 295 23.59 2.01 6.47
N TYR A 296 22.33 2.10 6.04
CA TYR A 296 21.30 2.89 6.73
C TYR A 296 20.25 2.04 7.45
N ILE A 297 19.96 0.85 6.91
CA ILE A 297 18.87 0.01 7.42
C ILE A 297 19.30 -1.40 7.81
N GLY A 298 20.57 -1.79 7.59
CA GLY A 298 21.08 -3.11 8.00
C GLY A 298 20.88 -3.39 9.49
N ASP A 299 21.06 -2.39 10.35
CA ASP A 299 20.82 -2.54 11.80
C ASP A 299 19.36 -2.83 12.16
N ARG A 300 18.39 -2.48 11.29
CA ARG A 300 16.96 -2.75 11.52
C ARG A 300 16.63 -4.22 11.37
N ILE A 301 17.36 -4.94 10.51
CA ILE A 301 17.13 -6.36 10.27
C ILE A 301 18.05 -7.28 11.06
N ARG A 302 18.96 -6.73 11.88
CA ARG A 302 19.78 -7.52 12.81
C ARG A 302 19.01 -8.57 13.62
N PRO A 303 17.79 -8.30 14.11
CA PRO A 303 17.04 -9.31 14.86
C PRO A 303 16.87 -10.65 14.13
N LEU A 304 16.92 -10.68 12.79
CA LEU A 304 16.86 -11.91 12.00
C LEU A 304 17.99 -12.90 12.32
N GLU A 305 19.12 -12.43 12.87
CA GLU A 305 20.20 -13.30 13.35
C GLU A 305 19.75 -14.24 14.49
N ASN A 306 18.66 -13.87 15.19
CA ASN A 306 18.12 -14.62 16.32
C ASN A 306 17.03 -15.62 15.91
N ILE A 307 16.80 -15.81 14.60
CA ILE A 307 15.89 -16.85 14.11
C ILE A 307 16.47 -18.21 14.49
N LYS A 308 15.62 -19.05 15.10
CA LYS A 308 15.93 -20.41 15.49
C LYS A 308 15.18 -21.37 14.59
N SER A 309 15.91 -22.33 14.05
CA SER A 309 15.36 -23.47 13.32
C SER A 309 16.32 -24.64 13.44
N LYS A 310 15.81 -25.86 13.23
CA LYS A 310 16.58 -27.09 13.38
C LYS A 310 17.55 -27.33 12.22
N TYR A 311 17.14 -26.98 11.01
CA TYR A 311 17.87 -27.25 9.76
C TYR A 311 18.27 -25.99 9.00
N GLY A 312 18.16 -24.80 9.61
CA GLY A 312 18.67 -23.54 9.07
C GLY A 312 17.61 -22.58 8.54
N THR A 313 18.06 -21.39 8.19
CA THR A 313 17.24 -20.29 7.66
C THR A 313 17.73 -19.93 6.28
N TYR A 314 16.84 -20.02 5.30
CA TYR A 314 17.16 -19.89 3.88
C TYR A 314 16.40 -18.72 3.27
N VAL A 315 17.07 -17.96 2.41
CA VAL A 315 16.54 -16.74 1.81
C VAL A 315 16.57 -16.87 0.30
N ALA A 316 15.41 -16.76 -0.34
CA ALA A 316 15.32 -16.31 -1.73
C ALA A 316 15.19 -14.78 -1.73
N LEU A 317 15.77 -14.12 -2.73
CA LEU A 317 15.69 -12.66 -2.87
C LEU A 317 14.37 -12.26 -3.52
N GLY A 318 13.85 -11.09 -3.15
CA GLY A 318 12.76 -10.42 -3.83
C GLY A 318 13.26 -9.25 -4.66
N ASN A 319 12.34 -8.55 -5.32
CA ASN A 319 12.71 -7.43 -6.18
C ASN A 319 13.24 -6.22 -5.40
N HIS A 320 12.89 -6.07 -4.12
CA HIS A 320 13.31 -4.90 -3.34
C HIS A 320 14.81 -4.88 -3.05
N GLU A 321 15.42 -6.06 -2.87
CA GLU A 321 16.88 -6.17 -2.75
C GLU A 321 17.62 -5.69 -4.02
N TYR A 322 16.97 -5.76 -5.20
CA TYR A 322 17.51 -5.29 -6.49
C TYR A 322 17.21 -3.82 -6.82
N ILE A 323 16.12 -3.27 -6.27
CA ILE A 323 15.63 -1.95 -6.66
C ILE A 323 16.41 -0.83 -5.96
N HIS A 324 16.78 -1.04 -4.70
CA HIS A 324 17.31 0.02 -3.84
C HIS A 324 18.83 0.24 -3.96
N GLU A 325 19.61 -0.84 -4.11
CA GLU A 325 21.08 -0.80 -4.10
C GLU A 325 21.64 -1.89 -5.04
N ASN A 326 22.96 -1.97 -5.19
CA ASN A 326 23.61 -3.20 -5.60
C ASN A 326 23.28 -4.34 -4.61
N VAL A 327 22.53 -5.32 -5.11
CA VAL A 327 22.10 -6.52 -4.39
C VAL A 327 23.24 -7.27 -3.69
N ASP A 328 24.46 -7.26 -4.25
CA ASP A 328 25.61 -7.98 -3.68
C ASP A 328 25.97 -7.51 -2.27
N HIS A 329 25.70 -6.24 -1.95
CA HIS A 329 25.92 -5.71 -0.61
C HIS A 329 24.92 -6.31 0.39
N TRP A 330 23.65 -6.44 0.00
CA TRP A 330 22.63 -7.12 0.80
C TRP A 330 22.94 -8.61 0.97
N ILE A 331 23.31 -9.29 -0.11
CA ILE A 331 23.71 -10.71 -0.07
C ILE A 331 24.89 -10.89 0.90
N LYS A 332 25.91 -10.04 0.81
CA LYS A 332 27.05 -10.05 1.73
C LYS A 332 26.59 -9.81 3.16
N PHE A 333 25.73 -8.83 3.41
CA PHE A 333 25.21 -8.53 4.74
C PHE A 333 24.44 -9.72 5.34
N PHE A 334 23.52 -10.31 4.58
CA PHE A 334 22.75 -11.48 5.02
C PHE A 334 23.65 -12.66 5.38
N ARG A 335 24.65 -12.96 4.55
CA ARG A 335 25.57 -14.09 4.79
C ARG A 335 26.52 -13.82 5.97
N THR A 336 27.14 -12.65 6.01
CA THR A 336 28.25 -12.38 6.94
C THR A 336 27.81 -11.80 8.27
N SER A 337 26.75 -10.99 8.29
CA SER A 337 26.30 -10.27 9.48
C SER A 337 25.10 -10.94 10.16
N LEU A 338 24.28 -11.70 9.41
CA LEU A 338 23.08 -12.36 9.94
C LEU A 338 23.15 -13.89 9.90
N ASN A 339 24.21 -14.46 9.30
CA ASN A 339 24.39 -15.90 9.11
C ASN A 339 23.21 -16.59 8.39
N LEU A 340 22.61 -15.89 7.41
CA LEU A 340 21.51 -16.43 6.60
C LEU A 340 22.06 -17.10 5.32
N THR A 341 21.48 -18.23 4.95
CA THR A 341 21.85 -18.94 3.71
C THR A 341 21.03 -18.39 2.55
N VAL A 342 21.64 -17.48 1.78
CA VAL A 342 21.01 -16.90 0.58
C VAL A 342 21.17 -17.84 -0.62
N LEU A 343 20.04 -18.29 -1.17
CA LEU A 343 19.93 -19.18 -2.33
C LEU A 343 19.66 -18.35 -3.60
N ILE A 344 20.56 -18.40 -4.57
CA ILE A 344 20.50 -17.61 -5.81
C ILE A 344 20.71 -18.54 -6.99
N ASN A 345 19.61 -18.99 -7.59
CA ASN A 345 19.61 -20.08 -8.57
C ASN A 345 20.41 -21.28 -8.09
N SER A 346 20.19 -21.63 -6.83
CA SER A 346 20.93 -22.68 -6.11
C SER A 346 20.00 -23.45 -5.19
N ALA A 347 20.46 -24.58 -4.70
CA ALA A 347 19.70 -25.44 -3.81
C ALA A 347 20.53 -25.90 -2.61
N VAL A 348 19.83 -26.38 -1.59
CA VAL A 348 20.39 -27.05 -0.44
C VAL A 348 19.63 -28.34 -0.18
N VAL A 349 20.35 -29.37 0.26
CA VAL A 349 19.75 -30.65 0.63
C VAL A 349 19.64 -30.71 2.16
N ILE A 350 18.41 -30.87 2.64
CA ILE A 350 18.10 -31.09 4.04
C ILE A 350 17.97 -32.60 4.27
N ASN A 351 18.77 -33.13 5.18
CA ASN A 351 18.81 -34.55 5.51
C ASN A 351 18.03 -34.82 6.79
N ARG A 352 17.12 -35.79 6.76
CA ARG A 352 16.43 -36.31 7.95
C ARG A 352 16.48 -37.84 7.93
N GLY A 353 17.41 -38.41 8.69
CA GLY A 353 17.72 -39.83 8.58
C GLY A 353 18.49 -40.13 7.30
N LYS A 354 17.96 -41.02 6.46
CA LYS A 354 18.52 -41.36 5.14
C LYS A 354 17.82 -40.67 3.98
N GLU A 355 16.79 -39.88 4.29
CA GLU A 355 15.93 -39.24 3.30
C GLU A 355 16.35 -37.78 3.10
N GLU A 356 16.16 -37.30 1.88
CA GLU A 356 16.61 -35.99 1.42
C GLU A 356 15.42 -35.13 0.98
N LEU A 357 15.42 -33.86 1.38
CA LEU A 357 14.52 -32.82 0.87
C LEU A 357 15.37 -31.72 0.21
N CYS A 358 15.08 -31.37 -1.03
CA CYS A 358 15.75 -30.27 -1.72
C CYS A 358 14.98 -28.96 -1.48
N LEU A 359 15.64 -27.96 -0.93
CA LEU A 359 15.12 -26.60 -0.87
C LEU A 359 15.86 -25.73 -1.89
N VAL A 360 15.10 -25.14 -2.81
CA VAL A 360 15.62 -24.43 -3.97
C VAL A 360 15.27 -22.95 -3.86
N GLY A 361 16.23 -22.07 -4.14
CA GLY A 361 15.97 -20.65 -4.32
C GLY A 361 16.27 -20.23 -5.76
N VAL A 362 15.29 -19.64 -6.42
CA VAL A 362 15.44 -19.07 -7.75
C VAL A 362 15.59 -17.56 -7.62
N ASP A 363 16.49 -17.00 -8.42
CA ASP A 363 16.69 -15.56 -8.45
C ASP A 363 15.43 -14.83 -8.95
N ASP A 364 15.16 -13.63 -8.43
CA ASP A 364 13.86 -12.95 -8.58
C ASP A 364 13.50 -12.65 -10.04
N PHE A 365 12.23 -12.80 -10.40
CA PHE A 365 11.70 -12.53 -11.75
C PHE A 365 12.06 -11.15 -12.31
N PHE A 366 12.21 -10.13 -11.46
CA PHE A 366 12.65 -8.78 -11.84
C PHE A 366 13.96 -8.78 -12.62
N THR A 367 14.88 -9.69 -12.27
CA THR A 367 16.21 -9.81 -12.89
C THR A 367 16.14 -10.11 -14.38
N ALA A 368 15.06 -10.74 -14.85
CA ALA A 368 14.86 -11.04 -16.27
C ALA A 368 14.78 -9.78 -17.15
N SER A 369 14.37 -8.64 -16.59
CA SER A 369 14.26 -7.36 -17.30
C SER A 369 15.25 -6.30 -16.82
N ALA A 370 15.76 -6.44 -15.59
CA ALA A 370 16.57 -5.42 -14.95
C ALA A 370 18.04 -5.36 -15.41
N ASN A 371 18.53 -6.37 -16.16
CA ASN A 371 19.92 -6.50 -16.61
C ASN A 371 20.94 -6.28 -15.47
N VAL A 372 20.66 -6.85 -14.30
CA VAL A 372 21.57 -6.81 -13.16
C VAL A 372 22.74 -7.74 -13.45
N LYS A 373 23.97 -7.22 -13.43
CA LYS A 373 25.17 -7.99 -13.79
C LYS A 373 25.33 -9.18 -12.85
N GLY A 374 25.44 -10.39 -13.41
CA GLY A 374 25.60 -11.63 -12.65
C GLY A 374 24.30 -12.22 -12.08
N HIS A 375 23.18 -11.51 -12.23
CA HIS A 375 21.87 -11.92 -11.71
C HIS A 375 20.88 -12.12 -12.85
N LYS A 376 20.24 -13.28 -12.83
CA LYS A 376 19.23 -13.68 -13.82
C LYS A 376 18.49 -14.87 -13.27
N MET A 377 17.16 -14.79 -13.22
CA MET A 377 16.30 -15.91 -12.93
C MET A 377 16.67 -17.15 -13.77
N ASP A 378 17.06 -18.23 -13.10
CA ASP A 378 17.49 -19.48 -13.72
C ASP A 378 17.09 -20.70 -12.87
N ALA A 379 15.83 -21.09 -13.00
CA ALA A 379 15.29 -22.25 -12.29
C ALA A 379 15.90 -23.59 -12.76
N GLU A 380 16.34 -23.69 -14.02
CA GLU A 380 16.96 -24.90 -14.55
C GLU A 380 18.30 -25.15 -13.85
N LYS A 381 19.13 -24.12 -13.72
CA LYS A 381 20.37 -24.17 -12.94
C LYS A 381 20.09 -24.54 -11.48
N ALA A 382 19.14 -23.86 -10.84
CA ALA A 382 18.82 -24.10 -9.43
C ALA A 382 18.41 -25.55 -9.16
N LEU A 383 17.54 -26.11 -10.02
CA LEU A 383 17.05 -27.49 -9.91
C LEU A 383 18.08 -28.54 -10.33
N SER A 384 19.14 -28.14 -11.03
CA SER A 384 20.24 -29.04 -11.38
C SER A 384 21.08 -29.44 -10.16
N GLU A 385 21.09 -28.62 -9.11
CA GLU A 385 21.79 -28.89 -7.84
C GLU A 385 21.04 -29.88 -6.94
N CYS A 386 19.76 -30.15 -7.20
CA CYS A 386 19.02 -31.17 -6.47
C CYS A 386 19.42 -32.60 -6.91
N PRO A 387 19.63 -33.52 -5.96
CA PRO A 387 19.82 -34.94 -6.26
C PRO A 387 18.65 -35.51 -7.09
N THR A 388 18.96 -36.44 -8.00
CA THR A 388 17.95 -37.05 -8.89
C THR A 388 16.86 -37.81 -8.13
N ASN A 389 17.21 -38.44 -7.00
CA ASN A 389 16.31 -39.30 -6.22
C ASN A 389 15.80 -38.62 -4.95
N VAL A 390 15.72 -37.29 -4.93
CA VAL A 390 15.28 -36.55 -3.75
C VAL A 390 13.81 -36.83 -3.41
N SER A 391 13.53 -36.94 -2.12
CA SER A 391 12.23 -37.40 -1.61
C SER A 391 11.14 -36.33 -1.66
N ALA A 392 11.53 -35.06 -1.65
CA ALA A 392 10.66 -33.91 -1.90
C ALA A 392 11.48 -32.69 -2.38
N THR A 393 10.87 -31.82 -3.18
CA THR A 393 11.48 -30.55 -3.60
C THR A 393 10.54 -29.38 -3.29
N ILE A 394 11.04 -28.44 -2.48
CA ILE A 394 10.38 -27.15 -2.20
C ILE A 394 11.18 -26.05 -2.89
N LEU A 395 10.51 -25.16 -3.62
CA LEU A 395 11.15 -24.07 -4.35
C LEU A 395 10.62 -22.72 -3.87
N MET A 396 11.52 -21.78 -3.63
CA MET A 396 11.21 -20.39 -3.33
C MET A 396 11.46 -19.53 -4.56
N GLU A 397 10.44 -18.79 -4.97
CA GLU A 397 10.55 -17.72 -5.95
C GLU A 397 9.55 -16.64 -5.54
N HIS A 398 10.04 -15.41 -5.42
CA HIS A 398 9.32 -14.38 -4.68
C HIS A 398 8.03 -13.93 -5.41
N GLN A 399 8.02 -13.84 -6.74
CA GLN A 399 6.92 -13.26 -7.50
C GLN A 399 5.99 -14.29 -8.15
N PRO A 400 4.67 -14.21 -7.99
CA PRO A 400 3.75 -15.12 -8.69
C PRO A 400 3.91 -15.22 -10.23
N ASN A 401 4.36 -14.14 -10.88
CA ASN A 401 4.66 -14.16 -12.31
C ASN A 401 5.98 -14.88 -12.65
N GLY A 402 6.94 -14.88 -11.72
CA GLY A 402 8.11 -15.74 -11.77
C GLY A 402 7.73 -17.21 -11.59
N VAL A 403 6.87 -17.53 -10.62
CA VAL A 403 6.32 -18.89 -10.46
C VAL A 403 5.75 -19.43 -11.78
N ALA A 404 4.98 -18.63 -12.53
CA ALA A 404 4.48 -19.04 -13.85
C ALA A 404 5.60 -19.37 -14.87
N SER A 405 6.75 -18.70 -14.76
CA SER A 405 7.94 -19.01 -15.57
C SER A 405 8.66 -20.28 -15.08
N VAL A 406 8.75 -20.48 -13.75
CA VAL A 406 9.28 -21.73 -13.16
C VAL A 406 8.47 -22.93 -13.62
N LEU A 407 7.13 -22.85 -13.61
CA LEU A 407 6.24 -23.93 -14.04
C LEU A 407 6.54 -24.39 -15.48
N LYS A 408 6.76 -23.44 -16.40
CA LYS A 408 7.15 -23.77 -17.78
C LYS A 408 8.52 -24.45 -17.85
N THR A 409 9.47 -24.01 -17.02
CA THR A 409 10.80 -24.61 -16.95
C THR A 409 10.74 -26.05 -16.44
N ILE A 410 10.01 -26.32 -15.35
CA ILE A 410 9.91 -27.67 -14.79
C ILE A 410 9.21 -28.65 -15.74
N GLU A 411 8.21 -28.19 -16.50
CA GLU A 411 7.58 -28.98 -17.57
C GLU A 411 8.58 -29.30 -18.69
N LYS A 412 9.45 -28.35 -19.05
CA LYS A 412 10.47 -28.57 -20.07
C LYS A 412 11.54 -29.57 -19.63
N ILE A 413 12.05 -29.44 -18.40
CA ILE A 413 13.20 -30.22 -17.91
C ILE A 413 12.80 -31.48 -17.13
N GLN A 414 11.50 -31.68 -16.89
CA GLN A 414 10.93 -32.85 -16.19
C GLN A 414 11.55 -33.08 -14.79
N LYS A 415 11.86 -31.99 -14.07
CA LYS A 415 12.36 -32.04 -12.69
C LYS A 415 11.20 -32.02 -11.69
N ARG A 416 11.35 -32.80 -10.62
CA ARG A 416 10.39 -32.86 -9.51
C ARG A 416 10.40 -31.56 -8.71
N VAL A 417 9.25 -30.91 -8.63
CA VAL A 417 8.93 -29.84 -7.69
C VAL A 417 7.58 -30.18 -7.08
N ASP A 418 7.46 -30.18 -5.76
CA ASP A 418 6.21 -30.55 -5.09
C ASP A 418 5.47 -29.31 -4.55
N LEU A 419 6.22 -28.30 -4.09
CA LEU A 419 5.69 -27.06 -3.51
C LEU A 419 6.52 -25.85 -3.93
N ILE A 420 5.85 -24.78 -4.38
CA ILE A 420 6.46 -23.47 -4.64
C ILE A 420 5.94 -22.46 -3.61
N LEU A 421 6.86 -21.71 -2.99
CA LEU A 421 6.57 -20.68 -1.99
C LEU A 421 6.89 -19.29 -2.57
N ALA A 422 5.92 -18.39 -2.52
CA ALA A 422 6.01 -17.03 -3.05
C ALA A 422 5.38 -15.99 -2.11
N GLY A 423 5.65 -14.71 -2.37
CA GLY A 423 5.12 -13.54 -1.66
C GLY A 423 4.66 -12.45 -2.62
N HIS A 424 5.18 -11.23 -2.46
CA HIS A 424 5.12 -10.09 -3.39
C HIS A 424 3.78 -9.36 -3.48
N THR A 425 2.65 -10.08 -3.50
CA THR A 425 1.35 -9.44 -3.78
C THR A 425 0.76 -8.70 -2.58
N HIS A 426 1.26 -8.99 -1.38
CA HIS A 426 0.69 -8.60 -0.10
C HIS A 426 -0.81 -8.95 0.08
N ALA A 427 -1.33 -9.90 -0.71
CA ALA A 427 -2.77 -10.11 -0.89
C ALA A 427 -3.55 -8.81 -1.17
N GLY A 428 -2.91 -7.86 -1.88
CA GLY A 428 -3.44 -6.53 -2.12
C GLY A 428 -3.76 -5.80 -0.82
N GLN A 429 -2.73 -5.32 -0.11
CA GLN A 429 -2.78 -4.67 1.21
C GLN A 429 -3.97 -3.71 1.44
N MET A 430 -4.47 -3.07 0.37
CA MET A 430 -5.75 -2.36 0.33
C MET A 430 -6.77 -3.12 -0.52
N PHE A 431 -7.91 -3.54 0.05
CA PHE A 431 -8.93 -4.35 -0.65
C PHE A 431 -9.41 -3.70 -1.96
N ILE A 432 -9.35 -2.38 -2.02
CA ILE A 432 -9.78 -1.58 -3.16
C ILE A 432 -8.92 -1.83 -4.41
N VAL A 433 -7.71 -2.38 -4.27
CA VAL A 433 -6.83 -2.75 -5.38
C VAL A 433 -6.89 -4.25 -5.74
N TRP A 434 -7.67 -5.06 -5.02
CA TRP A 434 -7.76 -6.51 -5.28
C TRP A 434 -8.13 -6.85 -6.72
N PRO A 435 -9.14 -6.23 -7.35
CA PRO A 435 -9.50 -6.57 -8.73
C PRO A 435 -8.32 -6.39 -9.70
N ILE A 436 -7.53 -5.33 -9.51
CA ILE A 436 -6.34 -5.06 -10.32
C ILE A 436 -5.25 -6.10 -10.01
N GLY A 437 -5.03 -6.41 -8.73
CA GLY A 437 -4.08 -7.43 -8.29
C GLY A 437 -4.34 -8.81 -8.90
N TYR A 438 -5.60 -9.25 -8.92
CA TYR A 438 -6.01 -10.51 -9.57
C TYR A 438 -5.78 -10.50 -11.10
N LEU A 439 -5.97 -9.35 -11.77
CA LEU A 439 -5.78 -9.24 -13.21
C LEU A 439 -4.30 -9.19 -13.62
N MET A 440 -3.43 -8.70 -12.73
CA MET A 440 -2.00 -8.49 -13.03
C MET A 440 -1.09 -9.67 -12.65
N ASN A 441 -1.61 -10.67 -11.93
CA ASN A 441 -0.81 -11.79 -11.42
C ASN A 441 -1.42 -13.14 -11.79
N HIS A 442 -0.56 -14.09 -12.17
CA HIS A 442 -0.99 -15.47 -12.44
C HIS A 442 -1.54 -16.17 -11.19
N PHE A 443 -0.97 -15.86 -10.03
CA PHE A 443 -1.43 -16.28 -8.71
C PHE A 443 -1.47 -15.06 -7.80
N PHE A 444 -2.52 -14.90 -6.99
CA PHE A 444 -2.70 -13.68 -6.19
C PHE A 444 -2.40 -13.91 -4.71
N TYR A 445 -3.11 -14.82 -4.05
CA TYR A 445 -2.93 -15.11 -2.63
C TYR A 445 -3.57 -16.45 -2.29
N GLY A 446 -2.88 -17.25 -1.47
CA GLY A 446 -3.36 -18.54 -0.97
C GLY A 446 -2.74 -19.75 -1.67
N LEU A 447 -3.34 -20.92 -1.43
CA LEU A 447 -2.90 -22.19 -1.97
C LEU A 447 -3.56 -22.47 -3.33
N TYR A 448 -2.74 -22.81 -4.31
CA TYR A 448 -3.13 -23.25 -5.64
C TYR A 448 -2.55 -24.63 -5.93
N LYS A 449 -3.22 -25.37 -6.82
CA LYS A 449 -2.70 -26.61 -7.40
C LYS A 449 -2.62 -26.45 -8.90
N TYR A 450 -1.43 -26.64 -9.46
CA TYR A 450 -1.20 -26.55 -10.89
C TYR A 450 -1.50 -27.91 -11.56
N PRO A 451 -2.59 -28.04 -12.34
CA PRO A 451 -3.06 -29.34 -12.80
C PRO A 451 -2.08 -30.16 -13.66
N PRO A 452 -1.30 -29.56 -14.60
CA PRO A 452 -0.43 -30.33 -15.48
C PRO A 452 0.62 -31.21 -14.78
N SER A 453 1.23 -30.70 -13.69
CA SER A 453 2.26 -31.43 -12.93
C SER A 453 1.84 -31.79 -11.51
N GLY A 454 0.70 -31.28 -11.03
CA GLY A 454 0.24 -31.46 -9.65
C GLY A 454 0.97 -30.59 -8.62
N VAL A 455 1.90 -29.73 -9.05
CA VAL A 455 2.67 -28.82 -8.19
C VAL A 455 1.73 -27.95 -7.36
N GLN A 456 1.99 -27.84 -6.06
CA GLN A 456 1.28 -26.93 -5.18
C GLN A 456 2.03 -25.60 -5.12
N ILE A 457 1.29 -24.50 -5.02
CA ILE A 457 1.85 -23.14 -5.00
C ILE A 457 1.18 -22.41 -3.86
N TYR A 458 1.97 -21.88 -2.93
CA TYR A 458 1.47 -21.02 -1.88
C TYR A 458 2.01 -19.60 -2.06
N VAL A 459 1.10 -18.65 -2.29
CA VAL A 459 1.43 -17.22 -2.33
C VAL A 459 1.04 -16.62 -0.98
N SER A 460 2.03 -16.21 -0.20
CA SER A 460 1.80 -15.56 1.08
C SER A 460 1.27 -14.15 0.90
N SER A 461 0.46 -13.71 1.87
CA SER A 461 0.11 -12.28 1.98
C SER A 461 1.25 -11.43 2.55
N GLY A 462 2.38 -12.05 2.94
CA GLY A 462 3.51 -11.37 3.53
C GLY A 462 3.32 -11.03 5.01
N VAL A 463 4.41 -10.95 5.76
CA VAL A 463 4.36 -10.67 7.20
C VAL A 463 4.07 -9.21 7.49
N ASN A 464 4.39 -8.32 6.56
CA ASN A 464 4.26 -6.88 6.70
C ASN A 464 3.71 -6.22 5.42
N TYR A 465 3.91 -4.92 5.23
CA TYR A 465 3.34 -4.11 4.15
C TYR A 465 4.46 -3.41 3.35
N TRP A 466 4.12 -2.94 2.15
CA TRP A 466 5.00 -2.08 1.37
C TRP A 466 4.41 -0.65 1.24
N GLY A 467 5.24 0.36 1.49
CA GLY A 467 4.84 1.76 1.44
C GLY A 467 3.92 2.17 2.61
N PRO A 468 2.64 2.55 2.37
CA PRO A 468 1.72 2.91 3.46
C PRO A 468 1.55 1.78 4.49
N PRO A 469 1.70 2.07 5.81
CA PRO A 469 1.61 1.08 6.89
C PRO A 469 0.18 0.63 7.16
N ILE A 470 -0.42 -0.03 6.17
CA ILE A 470 -1.85 -0.32 6.10
C ILE A 470 -2.05 -1.70 5.44
N LYS A 471 -2.55 -2.66 6.23
CA LYS A 471 -3.20 -3.87 5.74
C LYS A 471 -4.64 -3.91 6.20
N MET A 472 -5.59 -4.12 5.31
CA MET A 472 -7.02 -4.00 5.65
C MET A 472 -7.46 -4.95 6.77
N PHE A 473 -6.92 -6.16 6.79
CA PHE A 473 -7.28 -7.19 7.77
C PHE A 473 -6.04 -7.66 8.52
N PRO A 474 -6.10 -7.84 9.85
CA PRO A 474 -4.94 -8.30 10.63
C PRO A 474 -4.45 -9.69 10.21
N SER A 475 -5.37 -10.56 9.78
CA SER A 475 -5.06 -11.90 9.29
C SER A 475 -4.22 -11.93 8.00
N LEU A 476 -4.01 -10.78 7.35
CA LEU A 476 -3.14 -10.66 6.18
C LEU A 476 -1.71 -10.31 6.55
N CYS A 477 -1.39 -9.97 7.80
CA CYS A 477 -0.01 -9.97 8.29
C CYS A 477 0.29 -11.41 8.73
N GLU A 478 0.78 -12.27 7.84
CA GLU A 478 0.88 -13.70 8.14
C GLU A 478 2.33 -14.21 8.20
N ILE A 479 2.54 -15.20 9.07
CA ILE A 479 3.65 -16.16 9.02
C ILE A 479 3.00 -17.53 8.86
N VAL A 480 3.51 -18.37 7.96
CA VAL A 480 2.84 -19.63 7.63
C VAL A 480 3.67 -20.81 8.08
N LYS A 481 3.15 -21.61 9.02
CA LYS A 481 3.69 -22.91 9.38
C LYS A 481 3.11 -23.97 8.43
N ILE A 482 3.92 -24.39 7.49
CA ILE A 482 3.59 -25.42 6.52
C ILE A 482 4.03 -26.78 7.08
N GLN A 483 3.09 -27.70 7.30
CA GLN A 483 3.38 -29.07 7.71
C GLN A 483 3.23 -30.01 6.52
N LEU A 484 4.27 -30.77 6.25
CA LEU A 484 4.29 -31.77 5.18
C LEU A 484 3.66 -33.06 5.68
N HIS A 485 2.77 -33.62 4.86
CA HIS A 485 2.12 -34.90 5.09
C HIS A 485 2.25 -35.79 3.88
N ARG A 486 2.28 -37.10 4.12
CA ARG A 486 2.18 -38.06 3.03
C ARG A 486 0.81 -37.98 2.36
N ASP A 487 0.81 -37.86 1.04
CA ASP A 487 -0.42 -38.04 0.26
C ASP A 487 -0.82 -39.52 0.23
N LEU A 488 -1.95 -39.84 0.84
CA LEU A 488 -2.51 -41.20 0.88
C LEU A 488 -3.56 -41.45 -0.21
N SER A 489 -3.85 -40.47 -1.07
CA SER A 489 -5.00 -40.55 -1.99
C SER A 489 -4.81 -41.51 -3.18
N ASN A 490 -3.80 -42.38 -3.16
CA ASN A 490 -3.48 -43.35 -4.22
C ASN A 490 -2.83 -44.65 -3.70
N ASN A 491 -3.08 -45.04 -2.44
CA ASN A 491 -2.76 -46.39 -1.95
C ASN A 491 -3.94 -47.34 -2.12
#